data_AF-A0A7V2W3U2-F1
#
_entry.id   AF-A0A7V2W3U2-F1
#
_cell.length_a   1.000
_cell.length_b   1.000
_cell.length_c   1.000
_cell.angle_alpha   90.00
_cell.angle_beta   90.00
_cell.angle_gamma   90.00
#
_symmetry.space_group_name_H-M   'P 1'
#
loop_
_entity.id
_entity.type
_entity.pdbx_description
1 polymer ?
#
loop_
_entity_poly.entity_id
_entity_poly.type
_entity_poly.pdbx_seq_one_letter_code
_entity_poly.pdbx_strand_id
1 'polypeptide(L)'
;MNTPTPIKIHIWFLLLTLPFQLFSQQTMEVSGRVVMMTDGKLVGIPDITVNAIGEDYDITGTDGSFLLNLPLDKESVTIILENCPHPMIAPLNGYLPIPPSGFLDIKVCEADNKKLRKKVDELNQKLKNTERKHRLTKRQMTEMHKQMLDKILDLEQQVEGLEKELQSAGDELDKANEKAEELKKKNAELEAELFLALEEKYLRQQQYQLEISSTMEDYIVKLKDLRDWLAHFDDYFRGQGAQMDFNKKNNAYGEAFEKLNGNHANYLLNIRNYWDSELLENDAGALFKKALEDIHKRIIIKQYNRDVIGQLQEYYRQPNSNKIRKEAKKAAARTLSLLNQAIPKLEEQNRLFKRQMIKSI
;
A
#
# COMPACT_ATOMS: atom_id res chain seq x y z
N MET A 1 116.48 -35.46 -88.05
CA MET A 1 115.58 -34.38 -88.51
C MET A 1 114.22 -34.60 -87.88
N ASN A 2 113.70 -33.55 -87.24
CA ASN A 2 112.46 -33.51 -86.46
C ASN A 2 111.21 -33.79 -87.30
N THR A 3 110.27 -34.58 -86.77
CA THR A 3 108.81 -34.48 -87.05
C THR A 3 107.99 -35.03 -85.88
N PRO A 4 106.75 -34.52 -85.64
CA PRO A 4 106.10 -34.52 -84.32
C PRO A 4 105.04 -35.61 -84.09
N THR A 5 104.65 -35.76 -82.81
CA THR A 5 103.64 -36.66 -82.23
C THR A 5 102.21 -36.12 -82.26
N PRO A 6 101.15 -36.97 -82.28
CA PRO A 6 99.76 -36.56 -82.10
C PRO A 6 99.19 -36.86 -80.70
N ILE A 7 98.32 -35.96 -80.24
CA ILE A 7 97.58 -35.92 -78.97
C ILE A 7 96.23 -36.65 -79.11
N LYS A 8 95.81 -37.43 -78.09
CA LYS A 8 94.47 -38.04 -77.97
C LYS A 8 93.68 -37.39 -76.84
N ILE A 9 92.42 -37.03 -77.12
CA ILE A 9 91.47 -36.34 -76.24
C ILE A 9 90.55 -37.37 -75.55
N HIS A 10 90.29 -37.17 -74.24
CA HIS A 10 89.27 -37.86 -73.43
C HIS A 10 88.15 -36.89 -73.09
N ILE A 11 86.89 -37.30 -73.31
CA ILE A 11 85.67 -36.58 -72.87
C ILE A 11 84.92 -37.50 -71.91
N TRP A 12 84.81 -37.07 -70.65
CA TRP A 12 83.96 -37.66 -69.62
C TRP A 12 82.75 -36.75 -69.40
N PHE A 13 81.54 -37.32 -69.45
CA PHE A 13 80.25 -36.65 -69.27
C PHE A 13 79.85 -36.72 -67.79
N LEU A 14 79.64 -35.57 -67.13
CA LEU A 14 79.25 -35.47 -65.72
C LEU A 14 77.80 -34.93 -65.64
N LEU A 15 76.89 -35.75 -65.11
CA LEU A 15 75.47 -35.48 -64.92
C LEU A 15 75.26 -34.64 -63.64
N LEU A 16 74.63 -33.47 -63.75
CA LEU A 16 74.36 -32.53 -62.65
C LEU A 16 72.90 -32.67 -62.17
N THR A 17 72.67 -33.02 -60.91
CA THR A 17 71.35 -33.06 -60.25
C THR A 17 71.13 -31.77 -59.44
N LEU A 18 70.05 -31.03 -59.76
CA LEU A 18 69.61 -29.82 -59.05
C LEU A 18 68.63 -30.20 -57.92
N PRO A 19 68.81 -29.71 -56.67
CA PRO A 19 67.83 -29.88 -55.60
C PRO A 19 66.75 -28.79 -55.69
N PHE A 20 65.48 -29.21 -55.81
CA PHE A 20 64.31 -28.36 -55.57
C PHE A 20 64.24 -28.02 -54.08
N GLN A 21 64.54 -26.78 -53.69
CA GLN A 21 64.22 -26.26 -52.37
C GLN A 21 62.74 -25.86 -52.37
N LEU A 22 61.88 -26.69 -51.77
CA LEU A 22 60.53 -26.32 -51.40
C LEU A 22 60.63 -25.29 -50.25
N PHE A 23 60.37 -24.02 -50.56
CA PHE A 23 60.11 -23.01 -49.53
C PHE A 23 58.79 -23.37 -48.82
N SER A 24 58.89 -23.85 -47.59
CA SER A 24 57.75 -23.91 -46.67
C SER A 24 57.32 -22.47 -46.36
N GLN A 25 56.16 -22.05 -46.89
CA GLN A 25 55.54 -20.79 -46.50
C GLN A 25 55.13 -20.90 -45.03
N GLN A 26 55.68 -20.04 -44.19
CA GLN A 26 55.28 -19.97 -42.79
C GLN A 26 53.86 -19.42 -42.71
N THR A 27 52.93 -20.21 -42.19
CA THR A 27 51.55 -19.80 -41.92
C THR A 27 51.35 -19.57 -40.42
N MET A 28 50.35 -18.76 -40.08
CA MET A 28 49.88 -18.50 -38.73
C MET A 28 48.41 -18.88 -38.65
N GLU A 29 48.06 -19.59 -37.57
CA GLU A 29 46.69 -19.98 -37.24
C GLU A 29 45.97 -18.80 -36.58
N VAL A 30 44.86 -18.37 -37.17
CA VAL A 30 43.98 -17.31 -36.67
C VAL A 30 42.62 -17.92 -36.34
N SER A 31 42.31 -17.98 -35.05
CA SER A 31 40.98 -18.36 -34.57
C SER A 31 40.08 -17.15 -34.45
N GLY A 32 38.77 -17.35 -34.57
CA GLY A 32 37.81 -16.26 -34.41
C GLY A 32 36.37 -16.74 -34.25
N ARG A 33 35.43 -15.80 -34.14
CA ARG A 33 33.99 -16.06 -34.10
C ARG A 33 33.21 -15.10 -34.98
N VAL A 34 32.19 -15.60 -35.66
CA VAL A 34 31.15 -14.79 -36.30
C VAL A 34 30.03 -14.58 -35.28
N VAL A 35 29.80 -13.33 -34.89
CA VAL A 35 28.84 -12.95 -33.85
C VAL A 35 27.83 -11.94 -34.35
N MET A 36 26.60 -12.06 -33.86
CA MET A 36 25.50 -11.13 -34.08
C MET A 36 24.98 -10.62 -32.73
N MET A 37 24.55 -9.37 -32.70
CA MET A 37 23.89 -8.82 -31.52
C MET A 37 22.39 -9.15 -31.57
N THR A 38 21.90 -9.91 -30.60
CA THR A 38 20.47 -10.27 -30.44
C THR A 38 20.10 -10.09 -28.96
N ASP A 39 19.04 -9.32 -28.67
CA ASP A 39 18.57 -9.01 -27.30
C ASP A 39 19.69 -8.56 -26.34
N GLY A 40 20.58 -7.67 -26.82
CA GLY A 40 21.70 -7.15 -26.03
C GLY A 40 22.82 -8.16 -25.74
N LYS A 41 22.85 -9.33 -26.40
CA LYS A 41 23.92 -10.34 -26.26
C LYS A 41 24.56 -10.67 -27.60
N LEU A 42 25.86 -10.93 -27.58
CA LEU A 42 26.58 -11.47 -28.74
C LEU A 42 26.33 -12.98 -28.84
N VAL A 43 25.59 -13.37 -29.87
CA VAL A 43 25.28 -14.76 -30.20
C VAL A 43 26.13 -15.18 -31.39
N GLY A 44 26.79 -16.34 -31.28
CA GLY A 44 27.55 -16.91 -32.38
C GLY A 44 26.63 -17.46 -33.47
N ILE A 45 27.00 -17.26 -34.74
CA ILE A 45 26.20 -17.76 -35.87
C ILE A 45 26.89 -18.99 -36.46
N PRO A 46 26.23 -20.17 -36.46
CA PRO A 46 26.79 -21.39 -37.04
C PRO A 46 26.64 -21.45 -38.56
N ASP A 47 27.35 -22.40 -39.19
CA ASP A 47 27.23 -22.77 -40.60
C ASP A 47 27.50 -21.64 -41.62
N ILE A 48 28.29 -20.63 -41.23
CA ILE A 48 28.76 -19.56 -42.10
C ILE A 48 30.14 -19.90 -42.64
N THR A 49 30.34 -19.74 -43.94
CA THR A 49 31.66 -19.92 -44.55
C THR A 49 32.45 -18.61 -44.43
N VAL A 50 33.56 -18.64 -43.70
CA VAL A 50 34.51 -17.53 -43.56
C VAL A 50 35.64 -17.74 -44.55
N ASN A 51 35.68 -16.91 -45.60
CA ASN A 51 36.64 -17.04 -46.69
C ASN A 51 37.66 -15.89 -46.63
N ALA A 52 38.94 -16.25 -46.41
CA ALA A 52 40.05 -15.33 -46.57
C ALA A 52 40.53 -15.37 -48.03
N ILE A 53 40.18 -14.34 -48.79
CA ILE A 53 40.34 -14.34 -50.26
C ILE A 53 41.78 -14.67 -50.66
N GLY A 54 41.94 -15.81 -51.35
CA GLY A 54 43.21 -16.26 -51.90
C GLY A 54 44.09 -17.06 -50.94
N GLU A 55 43.66 -17.29 -49.70
CA GLU A 55 44.44 -17.97 -48.66
C GLU A 55 43.80 -19.27 -48.18
N ASP A 56 42.73 -19.16 -47.38
CA ASP A 56 42.11 -20.26 -46.66
C ASP A 56 40.62 -19.98 -46.40
N TYR A 57 39.85 -21.00 -46.06
CA TYR A 57 38.45 -20.84 -45.67
C TYR A 57 38.07 -21.84 -44.58
N ASP A 58 37.08 -21.49 -43.78
CA ASP A 58 36.52 -22.38 -42.76
C ASP A 58 35.01 -22.18 -42.63
N ILE A 59 34.32 -23.14 -42.00
CA ILE A 59 32.89 -23.09 -41.71
C ILE A 59 32.71 -22.98 -40.21
N THR A 60 31.95 -21.97 -39.78
CA THR A 60 31.76 -21.70 -38.36
C THR A 60 31.04 -22.83 -37.63
N GLY A 61 31.56 -23.22 -36.45
CA GLY A 61 30.92 -24.19 -35.56
C GLY A 61 29.65 -23.68 -34.87
N THR A 62 29.08 -24.48 -33.95
CA THR A 62 27.79 -24.19 -33.28
C THR A 62 27.78 -22.90 -32.47
N ASP A 63 28.95 -22.46 -32.01
CA ASP A 63 29.15 -21.21 -31.28
C ASP A 63 29.65 -20.06 -32.17
N GLY A 64 29.65 -20.26 -33.49
CA GLY A 64 30.16 -19.34 -34.49
C GLY A 64 31.67 -19.32 -34.65
N SER A 65 32.42 -20.23 -34.00
CA SER A 65 33.89 -20.26 -34.07
C SER A 65 34.44 -20.77 -35.39
N PHE A 66 35.55 -20.20 -35.84
CA PHE A 66 36.27 -20.60 -37.06
C PHE A 66 37.80 -20.52 -36.87
N LEU A 67 38.54 -21.14 -37.78
CA LEU A 67 39.99 -21.23 -37.79
C LEU A 67 40.57 -21.08 -39.21
N LEU A 68 41.44 -20.09 -39.42
CA LEU A 68 42.07 -19.81 -40.72
C LEU A 68 43.59 -19.90 -40.64
N ASN A 69 44.23 -20.44 -41.67
CA ASN A 69 45.67 -20.45 -41.84
C ASN A 69 46.09 -19.32 -42.78
N LEU A 70 46.65 -18.25 -42.23
CA LEU A 70 47.05 -17.07 -43.01
C LEU A 70 48.57 -17.01 -43.17
N PRO A 71 49.11 -16.53 -44.30
CA PRO A 71 50.54 -16.47 -44.49
C PRO A 71 51.16 -15.29 -43.70
N LEU A 72 52.32 -15.52 -43.09
CA LEU A 72 53.02 -14.53 -42.25
C LEU A 72 53.64 -13.36 -43.03
N ASP A 73 53.76 -13.48 -44.36
CA ASP A 73 54.37 -12.47 -45.24
C ASP A 73 53.41 -11.36 -45.67
N LYS A 74 52.11 -11.49 -45.37
CA LYS A 74 51.10 -10.49 -45.69
C LYS A 74 50.82 -9.56 -44.51
N GLU A 75 50.64 -8.28 -44.82
CA GLU A 75 50.25 -7.27 -43.82
C GLU A 75 48.73 -7.29 -43.52
N SER A 76 47.92 -7.83 -44.44
CA SER A 76 46.47 -7.85 -44.33
C SER A 76 45.83 -8.89 -45.25
N VAL A 77 44.62 -9.33 -44.89
CA VAL A 77 43.75 -10.18 -45.72
C VAL A 77 42.36 -9.56 -45.81
N THR A 78 41.60 -9.93 -46.84
CA THR A 78 40.19 -9.55 -46.97
C THR A 78 39.33 -10.77 -46.68
N ILE A 79 38.40 -10.63 -45.74
CA ILE A 79 37.45 -11.67 -45.34
C ILE A 79 36.11 -11.43 -46.04
N ILE A 80 35.53 -12.51 -46.57
CA ILE A 80 34.16 -12.55 -47.09
C ILE A 80 33.40 -13.61 -46.28
N LEU A 81 32.16 -13.30 -45.91
CA LEU A 81 31.24 -14.28 -45.36
C LEU A 81 30.34 -14.79 -46.48
N GLU A 82 30.42 -16.08 -46.79
CA GLU A 82 29.52 -16.75 -47.72
C GLU A 82 28.41 -17.46 -46.92
N ASN A 83 27.21 -17.55 -47.48
CA ASN A 83 26.02 -18.10 -46.83
C ASN A 83 25.55 -17.33 -45.57
N CYS A 84 26.04 -16.11 -45.34
CA CYS A 84 25.57 -15.26 -44.24
C CYS A 84 24.39 -14.38 -44.70
N PRO A 85 23.18 -14.52 -44.15
CA PRO A 85 22.04 -13.65 -44.48
C PRO A 85 22.20 -12.23 -43.91
N HIS A 86 23.21 -12.01 -43.07
CA HIS A 86 23.44 -10.79 -42.33
C HIS A 86 24.65 -10.03 -42.89
N PRO A 87 24.54 -8.72 -43.15
CA PRO A 87 25.68 -7.93 -43.58
C PRO A 87 26.75 -7.87 -42.49
N MET A 88 28.00 -8.13 -42.89
CA MET A 88 29.16 -7.92 -42.05
C MET A 88 29.35 -6.42 -41.76
N ILE A 89 29.41 -6.10 -40.47
CA ILE A 89 29.66 -4.74 -39.98
C ILE A 89 31.09 -4.57 -39.49
N ALA A 90 31.79 -5.65 -39.09
CA ALA A 90 33.21 -5.63 -38.79
C ALA A 90 33.87 -6.96 -39.18
N PRO A 91 35.11 -6.97 -39.72
CA PRO A 91 35.95 -5.81 -40.02
C PRO A 91 35.43 -4.97 -41.21
N LEU A 92 35.82 -3.68 -41.26
CA LEU A 92 35.34 -2.72 -42.27
C LEU A 92 35.69 -3.21 -43.69
N ASN A 93 34.67 -3.44 -44.52
CA ASN A 93 34.80 -4.02 -45.87
C ASN A 93 35.58 -5.36 -45.90
N GLY A 94 35.56 -6.13 -44.81
CA GLY A 94 36.31 -7.36 -44.70
C GLY A 94 37.82 -7.18 -44.50
N TYR A 95 38.33 -5.94 -44.41
CA TYR A 95 39.75 -5.70 -44.30
C TYR A 95 40.28 -6.04 -42.90
N LEU A 96 41.09 -7.10 -42.82
CA LEU A 96 41.69 -7.59 -41.61
C LEU A 96 43.22 -7.40 -41.67
N PRO A 97 43.82 -6.51 -40.86
CA PRO A 97 45.26 -6.53 -40.68
C PRO A 97 45.66 -7.82 -39.96
N ILE A 98 46.65 -8.56 -40.47
CA ILE A 98 47.09 -9.83 -39.87
C ILE A 98 47.71 -9.51 -38.50
N PRO A 99 47.11 -9.93 -37.37
CA PRO A 99 47.65 -9.61 -36.05
C PRO A 99 48.90 -10.46 -35.77
N PRO A 100 49.86 -9.98 -34.96
CA PRO A 100 51.03 -10.79 -34.56
C PRO A 100 50.68 -11.98 -33.65
N SER A 101 49.48 -12.01 -33.08
CA SER A 101 48.79 -13.15 -32.47
C SER A 101 47.39 -12.69 -32.07
N GLY A 102 46.32 -13.46 -32.30
CA GLY A 102 45.03 -13.11 -31.72
C GLY A 102 43.78 -13.74 -32.33
N PHE A 103 42.79 -13.87 -31.45
CA PHE A 103 41.41 -14.22 -31.72
C PHE A 103 40.65 -13.07 -32.41
N LEU A 104 39.85 -13.36 -33.43
CA LEU A 104 39.13 -12.37 -34.24
C LEU A 104 37.60 -12.47 -34.08
N ASP A 105 36.96 -11.35 -33.73
CA ASP A 105 35.49 -11.25 -33.83
C ASP A 105 35.09 -10.61 -35.15
N ILE A 106 34.36 -11.37 -35.97
CA ILE A 106 33.62 -10.87 -37.12
C ILE A 106 32.21 -10.53 -36.67
N LYS A 107 31.84 -9.26 -36.73
CA LYS A 107 30.52 -8.79 -36.29
C LYS A 107 29.60 -8.65 -37.49
N VAL A 108 28.39 -9.18 -37.38
CA VAL A 108 27.32 -9.00 -38.38
C VAL A 108 26.10 -8.33 -37.76
N CYS A 109 25.32 -7.62 -38.59
CA CYS A 109 24.10 -6.96 -38.16
C CYS A 109 22.88 -7.76 -38.61
N GLU A 110 21.93 -7.97 -37.71
CA GLU A 110 20.65 -8.59 -38.05
C GLU A 110 19.93 -7.79 -39.16
N ALA A 111 19.29 -8.50 -40.10
CA ALA A 111 18.70 -7.88 -41.28
C ALA A 111 17.57 -6.91 -40.95
N ASP A 112 16.87 -7.14 -39.83
CA ASP A 112 15.71 -6.37 -39.40
C ASP A 112 16.06 -5.19 -38.48
N ASN A 113 17.32 -5.09 -38.01
CA ASN A 113 17.77 -3.97 -37.19
C ASN A 113 18.10 -2.73 -38.05
N LYS A 114 17.05 -2.13 -38.62
CA LYS A 114 17.13 -0.95 -39.49
C LYS A 114 17.80 0.25 -38.83
N LYS A 115 17.66 0.41 -37.50
CA LYS A 115 18.25 1.51 -36.73
C LYS A 115 19.76 1.36 -36.60
N LEU A 116 20.25 0.19 -36.17
CA LEU A 116 21.69 -0.09 -36.06
C LEU A 116 22.36 -0.01 -37.42
N ARG A 117 21.74 -0.59 -38.45
CA ARG A 117 22.25 -0.53 -39.82
C ARG A 117 22.44 0.90 -40.32
N LYS A 118 21.44 1.77 -40.11
CA LYS A 118 21.55 3.18 -40.47
C LYS A 118 22.71 3.87 -39.73
N LYS A 119 22.91 3.60 -38.44
CA LYS A 119 24.02 4.16 -37.65
C LYS A 119 25.39 3.66 -38.14
N VAL A 120 25.50 2.38 -38.49
CA VAL A 120 26.71 1.79 -39.07
C VAL A 120 27.00 2.37 -40.46
N ASP A 121 25.99 2.54 -41.30
CA ASP A 121 26.14 3.16 -42.61
C ASP A 121 26.59 4.63 -42.50
N GLU A 122 26.01 5.39 -41.58
CA GLU A 122 26.43 6.76 -41.25
C GLU A 122 27.87 6.81 -40.72
N LEU A 123 28.27 5.86 -39.87
CA LEU A 123 29.64 5.70 -39.40
C LEU A 123 30.60 5.44 -40.55
N ASN A 124 30.27 4.51 -41.44
CA ASN A 124 31.07 4.15 -42.60
C ASN A 124 31.24 5.33 -43.57
N GLN A 125 30.18 6.11 -43.81
CA GLN A 125 30.25 7.33 -44.61
C GLN A 125 31.14 8.40 -43.96
N LYS A 126 31.01 8.62 -42.64
CA LYS A 126 31.85 9.58 -41.91
C LYS A 126 33.31 9.17 -41.92
N LEU A 127 33.60 7.88 -41.70
CA LEU A 127 34.95 7.34 -41.78
C LEU A 127 35.56 7.54 -43.17
N LYS A 128 34.84 7.21 -44.24
CA LYS A 128 35.30 7.43 -45.63
C LYS A 128 35.61 8.90 -45.94
N ASN A 129 34.82 9.83 -45.38
CA ASN A 129 35.08 11.26 -45.51
C ASN A 129 36.31 11.70 -44.70
N THR A 130 36.50 11.16 -43.49
CA THR A 130 37.66 11.44 -42.63
C THR A 130 38.96 10.88 -43.22
N GLU A 131 38.92 9.69 -43.81
CA GLU A 131 40.03 9.08 -44.55
C GLU A 131 40.54 10.03 -45.64
N ARG A 132 39.61 10.54 -46.48
CA ARG A 132 39.92 11.49 -47.55
C ARG A 132 40.47 12.82 -47.05
N LYS A 133 39.94 13.31 -45.93
CA LYS A 133 40.30 14.63 -45.37
C LYS A 133 41.64 14.62 -44.63
N HIS A 134 41.98 13.52 -43.96
CA HIS A 134 43.12 13.44 -43.05
C HIS A 134 44.21 12.45 -43.47
N ARG A 135 44.07 11.76 -44.61
CA ARG A 135 45.03 10.75 -45.13
C ARG A 135 45.38 9.70 -44.07
N LEU A 136 44.38 9.25 -43.31
CA LEU A 136 44.56 8.23 -42.30
C LEU A 136 45.02 6.93 -42.93
N THR A 137 45.89 6.20 -42.23
CA THR A 137 46.27 4.85 -42.66
C THR A 137 45.09 3.89 -42.46
N LYS A 138 45.02 2.82 -43.27
CA LYS A 138 43.98 1.78 -43.12
C LYS A 138 43.92 1.21 -41.70
N ARG A 139 45.09 1.08 -41.04
CA ARG A 139 45.18 0.63 -39.65
C ARG A 139 44.52 1.59 -38.66
N GLN A 140 44.74 2.90 -38.80
CA GLN A 140 44.08 3.92 -37.98
C GLN A 140 42.56 3.95 -38.22
N MET A 141 42.14 3.71 -39.47
CA MET A 141 40.73 3.62 -39.86
C MET A 141 40.03 2.40 -39.26
N THR A 142 40.66 1.22 -39.31
CA THR A 142 40.12 0.00 -38.71
C THR A 142 40.00 0.13 -37.19
N GLU A 143 41.00 0.69 -36.52
CA GLU A 143 40.96 0.91 -35.08
C GLU A 143 39.86 1.90 -34.68
N MET A 144 39.73 3.01 -35.40
CA MET A 144 38.67 3.99 -35.17
C MET A 144 37.27 3.40 -35.43
N HIS A 145 37.12 2.63 -36.51
CA HIS A 145 35.89 1.93 -36.83
C HIS A 145 35.51 0.95 -35.71
N LYS A 146 36.47 0.16 -35.23
CA LYS A 146 36.26 -0.77 -34.12
C LYS A 146 35.78 -0.05 -32.86
N GLN A 147 36.50 0.98 -32.42
CA GLN A 147 36.14 1.75 -31.22
C GLN A 147 34.77 2.41 -31.32
N MET A 148 34.45 3.01 -32.47
CA MET A 148 33.14 3.66 -32.67
C MET A 148 32.02 2.64 -32.76
N LEU A 149 32.24 1.50 -33.43
CA LEU A 149 31.25 0.43 -33.51
C LEU A 149 30.98 -0.20 -32.14
N ASP A 150 32.03 -0.47 -31.36
CA ASP A 150 31.91 -0.96 -29.99
C ASP A 150 31.08 0.01 -29.14
N LYS A 151 31.30 1.33 -29.30
CA LYS A 151 30.50 2.33 -28.60
C LYS A 151 29.04 2.40 -29.06
N ILE A 152 28.77 2.23 -30.36
CA ILE A 152 27.40 2.17 -30.88
C ILE A 152 26.67 0.96 -30.28
N LEU A 153 27.31 -0.20 -30.25
CA LEU A 153 26.72 -1.42 -29.70
C LEU A 153 26.44 -1.31 -28.19
N ASP A 154 27.38 -0.74 -27.42
CA ASP A 154 27.19 -0.44 -25.99
C ASP A 154 25.99 0.50 -25.75
N LEU A 155 25.85 1.55 -26.55
CA LEU A 155 24.73 2.49 -26.43
C LEU A 155 23.39 1.86 -26.83
N GLU A 156 23.33 1.01 -27.86
CA GLU A 156 22.10 0.28 -28.21
C GLU A 156 21.64 -0.63 -27.08
N GLN A 157 22.58 -1.34 -26.44
CA GLN A 157 22.26 -2.19 -25.30
C GLN A 157 21.71 -1.37 -24.12
N GLN A 158 22.27 -0.19 -23.86
CA GLN A 158 21.78 0.73 -22.82
C GLN A 158 20.37 1.26 -23.15
N VAL A 159 20.09 1.59 -24.42
CA VAL A 159 18.76 2.04 -24.85
C VAL A 159 17.72 0.94 -24.67
N GLU A 160 18.02 -0.29 -25.07
CA GLU A 160 17.11 -1.43 -24.89
C GLU A 160 16.83 -1.70 -23.40
N GLY A 161 17.86 -1.58 -22.56
CA GLY A 161 17.72 -1.66 -21.10
C GLY A 161 16.77 -0.59 -20.55
N LEU A 162 16.97 0.67 -20.95
CA LEU A 162 16.12 1.79 -20.54
C LEU A 162 14.68 1.66 -21.06
N GLU A 163 14.47 1.14 -22.28
CA GLU A 163 13.12 0.90 -22.81
C GLU A 163 12.37 -0.16 -22.00
N LYS A 164 13.05 -1.24 -21.60
CA LYS A 164 12.48 -2.28 -20.71
C LYS A 164 12.15 -1.72 -19.32
N GLU A 165 13.05 -0.91 -18.76
CA GLU A 165 12.81 -0.24 -17.47
C GLU A 165 11.62 0.74 -17.55
N LEU A 166 11.53 1.51 -18.63
CA LEU A 166 10.41 2.44 -18.85
C LEU A 166 9.08 1.70 -18.96
N GLN A 167 9.05 0.57 -19.65
CA GLN A 167 7.85 -0.26 -19.75
C GLN A 167 7.45 -0.84 -18.39
N SER A 168 8.40 -1.40 -17.63
CA SER A 168 8.15 -1.91 -16.28
C SER A 168 7.63 -0.82 -15.35
N ALA A 169 8.21 0.38 -15.40
CA ALA A 169 7.76 1.53 -14.62
C ALA A 169 6.35 1.99 -15.03
N GLY A 170 6.00 1.90 -16.33
CA GLY A 170 4.65 2.15 -16.82
C GLY A 170 3.62 1.17 -16.25
N ASP A 171 3.92 -0.13 -16.30
CA ASP A 171 3.05 -1.18 -15.76
C ASP A 171 2.86 -1.03 -14.23
N GLU A 172 3.91 -0.61 -13.51
CA GLU A 172 3.84 -0.30 -12.08
C GLU A 172 2.98 0.93 -11.80
N LEU A 173 3.09 1.97 -12.62
CA LEU A 173 2.28 3.19 -12.50
C LEU A 173 0.79 2.89 -12.74
N ASP A 174 0.47 2.07 -13.74
CA ASP A 174 -0.92 1.68 -14.02
C ASP A 174 -1.52 0.88 -12.87
N LYS A 175 -0.79 -0.10 -12.32
CA LYS A 175 -1.21 -0.84 -11.11
C LYS A 175 -1.39 0.07 -9.90
N ALA A 176 -0.51 1.06 -9.73
CA ALA A 176 -0.61 2.03 -8.65
C ALA A 176 -1.86 2.91 -8.81
N ASN A 177 -2.18 3.32 -10.04
CA ASN A 177 -3.38 4.10 -10.36
C ASN A 177 -4.66 3.30 -10.11
N GLU A 178 -4.73 2.03 -10.53
CA GLU A 178 -5.87 1.16 -10.25
C GLU A 178 -6.11 1.02 -8.75
N LYS A 179 -5.05 0.77 -7.97
CA LYS A 179 -5.13 0.69 -6.50
C LYS A 179 -5.54 2.01 -5.86
N ALA A 180 -5.11 3.15 -6.42
CA ALA A 180 -5.50 4.46 -5.93
C ALA A 180 -7.01 4.72 -6.14
N GLU A 181 -7.57 4.32 -7.27
CA GLU A 181 -9.00 4.41 -7.53
C GLU A 181 -9.83 3.46 -6.65
N GLU A 182 -9.35 2.24 -6.41
CA GLU A 182 -9.97 1.30 -5.46
C GLU A 182 -10.02 1.89 -4.04
N LEU A 183 -8.90 2.45 -3.56
CA LEU A 183 -8.82 3.07 -2.25
C LEU A 183 -9.71 4.31 -2.13
N LYS A 184 -9.82 5.13 -3.19
CA LYS A 184 -10.76 6.27 -3.21
C LYS A 184 -12.20 5.81 -3.07
N LYS A 185 -12.60 4.77 -3.81
CA LYS A 185 -13.95 4.20 -3.72
C LYS A 185 -14.22 3.68 -2.31
N LYS A 186 -13.29 2.92 -1.74
CA LYS A 186 -13.41 2.40 -0.37
C LYS A 186 -13.49 3.52 0.67
N ASN A 187 -12.73 4.60 0.48
CA ASN A 187 -12.78 5.76 1.38
C ASN A 187 -14.16 6.44 1.32
N ALA A 188 -14.74 6.61 0.13
CA ALA A 188 -16.08 7.16 -0.03
C ALA A 188 -17.17 6.26 0.62
N GLU A 189 -17.04 4.94 0.52
CA GLU A 189 -17.94 3.98 1.19
C GLU A 189 -17.84 4.12 2.72
N LEU A 190 -16.63 4.17 3.28
CA LEU A 190 -16.41 4.34 4.71
C LEU A 190 -16.91 5.71 5.23
N GLU A 191 -16.76 6.78 4.45
CA GLU A 191 -17.30 8.09 4.79
C GLU A 191 -18.83 8.07 4.85
N ALA A 192 -19.49 7.38 3.92
CA ALA A 192 -20.95 7.20 3.93
C ALA A 192 -21.43 6.37 5.14
N GLU A 193 -20.74 5.26 5.43
CA GLU A 193 -21.04 4.44 6.62
C GLU A 193 -20.86 5.21 7.92
N LEU A 194 -19.77 5.98 8.04
CA LEU A 194 -19.51 6.84 9.20
C LEU A 194 -20.61 7.89 9.37
N PHE A 195 -21.04 8.51 8.28
CA PHE A 195 -22.11 9.51 8.32
C PHE A 195 -23.43 8.90 8.85
N LEU A 196 -23.83 7.73 8.34
CA LEU A 196 -25.02 7.02 8.80
C LEU A 196 -24.92 6.61 10.27
N ALA A 197 -23.76 6.11 10.71
CA ALA A 197 -23.54 5.74 12.10
C ALA A 197 -23.60 6.95 13.05
N LEU A 198 -23.08 8.11 12.62
CA LEU A 198 -23.17 9.36 13.39
C LEU A 198 -24.60 9.89 13.46
N GLU A 199 -25.36 9.82 12.37
CA GLU A 199 -26.77 10.20 12.36
C GLU A 199 -27.59 9.30 13.30
N GLU A 200 -27.42 7.97 13.22
CA GLU A 200 -28.09 7.04 14.13
C GLU A 200 -27.73 7.33 15.58
N LYS A 201 -26.43 7.50 15.88
CA LYS A 201 -25.95 7.86 17.22
C LYS A 201 -26.65 9.13 17.73
N TYR A 202 -26.71 10.18 16.91
CA TYR A 202 -27.36 11.44 17.25
C TYR A 202 -28.87 11.28 17.54
N LEU A 203 -29.59 10.53 16.71
CA LEU A 203 -31.01 10.25 16.92
C LEU A 203 -31.25 9.47 18.22
N ARG A 204 -30.40 8.47 18.51
CA ARG A 204 -30.45 7.72 19.78
C ARG A 204 -30.18 8.62 20.97
N GLN A 205 -29.20 9.52 20.87
CA GLN A 205 -28.91 10.50 21.92
C GLN A 205 -30.14 11.37 22.22
N GLN A 206 -30.79 11.94 21.20
CA GLN A 206 -32.00 12.73 21.41
C GLN A 206 -33.13 11.91 22.05
N GLN A 207 -33.37 10.69 21.55
CA GLN A 207 -34.41 9.81 22.07
C GLN A 207 -34.22 9.53 23.56
N TYR A 208 -33.03 9.05 23.95
CA TYR A 208 -32.74 8.71 25.35
C TYR A 208 -32.68 9.95 26.25
N GLN A 209 -32.17 11.08 25.75
CA GLN A 209 -32.17 12.33 26.49
C GLN A 209 -33.59 12.72 26.89
N LEU A 210 -34.56 12.65 25.96
CA LEU A 210 -35.98 12.95 26.21
C LEU A 210 -36.60 11.96 27.19
N GLU A 211 -36.33 10.67 27.02
CA GLU A 211 -36.89 9.62 27.87
C GLU A 211 -36.40 9.72 29.32
N ILE A 212 -35.10 9.92 29.52
CA ILE A 212 -34.48 10.09 30.83
C ILE A 212 -35.01 11.36 31.49
N SER A 213 -35.03 12.46 30.72
CA SER A 213 -35.49 13.77 31.19
C SER A 213 -36.94 13.75 31.64
N SER A 214 -37.82 13.10 30.87
CA SER A 214 -39.25 13.03 31.18
C SER A 214 -39.53 12.08 32.34
N THR A 215 -38.84 10.94 32.42
CA THR A 215 -39.01 9.97 33.52
C THR A 215 -38.54 10.55 34.86
N MET A 216 -37.41 11.27 34.89
CA MET A 216 -36.94 11.95 36.10
C MET A 216 -37.85 13.12 36.50
N GLU A 217 -38.34 13.90 35.54
CA GLU A 217 -39.28 14.99 35.84
C GLU A 217 -40.60 14.48 36.39
N ASP A 218 -41.17 13.43 35.79
CA ASP A 218 -42.41 12.84 36.28
C ASP A 218 -42.23 12.34 37.72
N TYR A 219 -41.13 11.64 38.02
CA TYR A 219 -40.77 11.25 39.39
C TYR A 219 -40.73 12.45 40.35
N ILE A 220 -40.03 13.52 39.99
CA ILE A 220 -39.91 14.74 40.81
C ILE A 220 -41.29 15.38 41.03
N VAL A 221 -42.12 15.47 39.98
CA VAL A 221 -43.46 16.06 40.06
C VAL A 221 -44.36 15.23 40.98
N LYS A 222 -44.40 13.90 40.85
CA LYS A 222 -45.22 13.06 41.74
C LYS A 222 -44.72 13.08 43.18
N LEU A 223 -43.41 13.19 43.38
CA LEU A 223 -42.81 13.35 44.70
C LEU A 223 -43.21 14.70 45.34
N LYS A 224 -43.26 15.78 44.55
CA LYS A 224 -43.75 17.09 44.99
C LYS A 224 -45.22 17.07 45.32
N ASP A 225 -46.05 16.43 44.49
CA ASP A 225 -47.46 16.22 44.77
C ASP A 225 -47.68 15.53 46.12
N LEU A 226 -46.91 14.48 46.40
CA LEU A 226 -46.95 13.77 47.68
C LEU A 226 -46.53 14.68 48.84
N ARG A 227 -45.41 15.41 48.68
CA ARG A 227 -44.94 16.40 49.67
C ARG A 227 -46.00 17.46 49.97
N ASP A 228 -46.59 18.05 48.94
CA ASP A 228 -47.59 19.10 49.07
C ASP A 228 -48.85 18.59 49.76
N TRP A 229 -49.22 17.32 49.49
CA TRP A 229 -50.29 16.67 50.22
C TRP A 229 -49.96 16.48 51.71
N LEU A 230 -48.71 16.14 52.06
CA LEU A 230 -48.29 16.04 53.46
C LEU A 230 -48.38 17.37 54.24
N ALA A 231 -48.31 18.52 53.56
CA ALA A 231 -48.55 19.82 54.20
C ALA A 231 -50.00 19.99 54.69
N HIS A 232 -50.92 19.27 54.07
CA HIS A 232 -52.36 19.27 54.37
C HIS A 232 -52.85 17.92 54.93
N PHE A 233 -51.95 17.14 55.54
CA PHE A 233 -52.25 15.77 55.99
C PHE A 233 -53.45 15.66 56.95
N ASP A 234 -53.77 16.74 57.66
CA ASP A 234 -54.96 16.83 58.51
C ASP A 234 -56.26 16.53 57.75
N ASP A 235 -56.30 16.84 56.46
CA ASP A 235 -57.46 16.62 55.59
C ASP A 235 -57.78 15.14 55.43
N TYR A 236 -56.81 14.23 55.58
CA TYR A 236 -57.00 12.77 55.55
C TYR A 236 -58.16 12.31 56.46
N PHE A 237 -58.26 12.94 57.64
CA PHE A 237 -59.20 12.53 58.68
C PHE A 237 -60.56 13.23 58.54
N ARG A 238 -60.73 14.16 57.59
CA ARG A 238 -61.96 14.94 57.41
C ARG A 238 -63.03 14.19 56.62
N GLY A 239 -62.66 13.27 55.73
CA GLY A 239 -63.63 12.49 54.96
C GLY A 239 -63.02 11.58 53.90
N GLN A 240 -63.87 10.73 53.31
CA GLN A 240 -63.47 9.71 52.33
C GLN A 240 -62.84 10.31 51.06
N GLY A 241 -63.32 11.47 50.59
CA GLY A 241 -62.76 12.15 49.43
C GLY A 241 -61.26 12.48 49.60
N ALA A 242 -60.88 13.05 50.74
CA ALA A 242 -59.48 13.36 51.04
C ALA A 242 -58.61 12.10 51.15
N GLN A 243 -59.16 10.99 51.65
CA GLN A 243 -58.45 9.70 51.68
C GLN A 243 -58.22 9.15 50.27
N MET A 244 -59.21 9.29 49.38
CA MET A 244 -59.07 8.90 47.98
C MET A 244 -58.02 9.75 47.26
N ASP A 245 -58.02 11.07 47.49
CA ASP A 245 -57.03 11.97 46.91
C ASP A 245 -55.61 11.64 47.39
N PHE A 246 -55.44 11.36 48.68
CA PHE A 246 -54.16 10.88 49.22
C PHE A 246 -53.69 9.61 48.51
N ASN A 247 -54.56 8.59 48.47
CA ASN A 247 -54.23 7.30 47.87
C ASN A 247 -53.86 7.48 46.39
N LYS A 248 -54.57 8.34 45.66
CA LYS A 248 -54.24 8.68 44.27
C LYS A 248 -52.85 9.29 44.14
N LYS A 249 -52.48 10.26 44.99
CA LYS A 249 -51.13 10.87 44.97
C LYS A 249 -50.04 9.86 45.36
N ASN A 250 -50.30 9.04 46.37
CA ASN A 250 -49.38 7.99 46.81
C ASN A 250 -49.13 6.95 45.71
N ASN A 251 -50.19 6.50 45.04
CA ASN A 251 -50.10 5.53 43.96
C ASN A 251 -49.38 6.12 42.74
N ALA A 252 -49.71 7.36 42.34
CA ALA A 252 -49.03 8.04 41.24
C ALA A 252 -47.52 8.20 41.51
N TYR A 253 -47.12 8.50 42.75
CA TYR A 253 -45.71 8.47 43.14
C TYR A 253 -45.10 7.08 43.01
N GLY A 254 -45.80 6.04 43.47
CA GLY A 254 -45.36 4.64 43.35
C GLY A 254 -45.11 4.23 41.89
N GLU A 255 -46.04 4.54 40.99
CA GLU A 255 -45.91 4.27 39.55
C GLU A 255 -44.70 4.99 38.93
N ALA A 256 -44.52 6.27 39.24
CA ALA A 256 -43.37 7.04 38.75
C ALA A 256 -42.04 6.51 39.29
N PHE A 257 -42.01 6.07 40.56
CA PHE A 257 -40.85 5.40 41.13
C PHE A 257 -40.54 4.07 40.43
N GLU A 258 -41.52 3.19 40.24
CA GLU A 258 -41.30 1.90 39.60
C GLU A 258 -40.79 2.07 38.17
N LYS A 259 -41.34 3.04 37.43
CA LYS A 259 -40.84 3.39 36.09
C LYS A 259 -39.38 3.86 36.13
N LEU A 260 -39.02 4.73 37.06
CA LEU A 260 -37.63 5.20 37.20
C LEU A 260 -36.70 4.06 37.61
N ASN A 261 -37.10 3.27 38.62
CA ASN A 261 -36.32 2.16 39.16
C ASN A 261 -36.15 1.02 38.14
N GLY A 262 -37.18 0.72 37.34
CA GLY A 262 -37.10 -0.31 36.31
C GLY A 262 -36.16 0.06 35.16
N ASN A 263 -36.00 1.36 34.85
CA ASN A 263 -35.26 1.80 33.66
C ASN A 263 -33.87 2.39 33.95
N HIS A 264 -33.54 2.80 35.18
CA HIS A 264 -32.31 3.55 35.46
C HIS A 264 -31.01 2.84 35.00
N ALA A 265 -30.91 1.52 35.17
CA ALA A 265 -29.73 0.76 34.74
C ALA A 265 -29.57 0.80 33.21
N ASN A 266 -30.67 0.67 32.47
CA ASN A 266 -30.68 0.80 31.01
C ASN A 266 -30.32 2.22 30.58
N TYR A 267 -30.77 3.25 31.30
CA TYR A 267 -30.39 4.63 31.04
C TYR A 267 -28.89 4.87 31.18
N LEU A 268 -28.26 4.35 32.24
CA LEU A 268 -26.81 4.45 32.42
C LEU A 268 -26.03 3.75 31.29
N LEU A 269 -26.46 2.55 30.92
CA LEU A 269 -25.85 1.81 29.81
C LEU A 269 -25.94 2.58 28.48
N ASN A 270 -27.10 3.17 28.17
CA ASN A 270 -27.29 3.93 26.94
C ASN A 270 -26.53 5.27 26.96
N ILE A 271 -26.41 5.94 28.11
CA ILE A 271 -25.53 7.11 28.24
C ILE A 271 -24.09 6.73 27.90
N ARG A 272 -23.58 5.64 28.47
CA ARG A 272 -22.23 5.14 28.16
C ARG A 272 -22.07 4.86 26.65
N ASN A 273 -23.01 4.11 26.07
CA ASN A 273 -22.90 3.67 24.69
C ASN A 273 -23.00 4.81 23.66
N TYR A 274 -23.89 5.78 23.89
CA TYR A 274 -24.17 6.82 22.90
C TYR A 274 -23.45 8.14 23.15
N TRP A 275 -23.07 8.48 24.39
CA TRP A 275 -22.29 9.70 24.64
C TRP A 275 -20.79 9.44 24.80
N ASP A 276 -20.38 8.20 25.05
CA ASP A 276 -18.98 7.83 25.30
C ASP A 276 -18.32 8.75 26.34
N SER A 277 -19.09 9.07 27.40
CA SER A 277 -18.70 10.05 28.41
C SER A 277 -18.89 9.47 29.80
N GLU A 278 -17.77 9.07 30.42
CA GLU A 278 -17.74 8.61 31.80
C GLU A 278 -18.25 9.67 32.78
N LEU A 279 -18.00 10.96 32.48
CA LEU A 279 -18.50 12.07 33.28
C LEU A 279 -20.04 12.11 33.30
N LEU A 280 -20.68 12.06 32.13
CA LEU A 280 -22.14 12.06 32.04
C LEU A 280 -22.77 10.84 32.68
N GLU A 281 -22.13 9.67 32.52
CA GLU A 281 -22.58 8.44 33.18
C GLU A 281 -22.53 8.59 34.70
N ASN A 282 -21.43 9.12 35.24
CA ASN A 282 -21.27 9.35 36.68
C ASN A 282 -22.28 10.37 37.22
N ASP A 283 -22.51 11.47 36.50
CA ASP A 283 -23.49 12.49 36.86
C ASP A 283 -24.92 11.91 36.89
N ALA A 284 -25.27 11.11 35.88
CA ALA A 284 -26.54 10.38 35.85
C ALA A 284 -26.65 9.36 37.00
N GLY A 285 -25.58 8.63 37.28
CA GLY A 285 -25.51 7.66 38.37
C GLY A 285 -25.72 8.33 39.74
N ALA A 286 -25.09 9.48 39.96
CA ALA A 286 -25.28 10.29 41.15
C ALA A 286 -26.72 10.80 41.28
N LEU A 287 -27.32 11.24 40.17
CA LEU A 287 -28.72 11.69 40.11
C LEU A 287 -29.70 10.55 40.46
N PHE A 288 -29.55 9.38 39.85
CA PHE A 288 -30.40 8.22 40.16
C PHE A 288 -30.20 7.73 41.59
N LYS A 289 -28.96 7.70 42.10
CA LYS A 289 -28.68 7.39 43.51
C LYS A 289 -29.38 8.38 44.44
N LYS A 290 -29.41 9.67 44.10
CA LYS A 290 -30.13 10.68 44.88
C LYS A 290 -31.64 10.38 44.96
N ALA A 291 -32.25 10.06 43.82
CA ALA A 291 -33.67 9.74 43.76
C ALA A 291 -34.02 8.42 44.48
N LEU A 292 -33.32 7.33 44.14
CA LEU A 292 -33.67 5.98 44.56
C LEU A 292 -33.19 5.65 45.98
N GLU A 293 -31.94 5.99 46.32
CA GLU A 293 -31.37 5.62 47.62
C GLU A 293 -31.59 6.71 48.69
N ASP A 294 -31.26 7.96 48.37
CA ASP A 294 -31.33 9.05 49.35
C ASP A 294 -32.76 9.53 49.63
N ILE A 295 -33.64 9.48 48.64
CA ILE A 295 -35.02 9.94 48.79
C ILE A 295 -35.95 8.74 48.96
N HIS A 296 -36.09 7.88 47.95
CA HIS A 296 -37.06 6.79 48.03
C HIS A 296 -36.75 5.84 49.20
N LYS A 297 -35.55 5.25 49.25
CA LYS A 297 -35.24 4.27 50.30
C LYS A 297 -35.11 4.89 51.69
N ARG A 298 -34.42 6.03 51.81
CA ARG A 298 -34.16 6.64 53.13
C ARG A 298 -35.32 7.48 53.66
N ILE A 299 -36.04 8.23 52.83
CA ILE A 299 -37.15 9.07 53.27
C ILE A 299 -38.47 8.32 53.08
N ILE A 300 -38.75 7.82 51.88
CA ILE A 300 -40.06 7.23 51.60
C ILE A 300 -40.25 5.89 52.32
N ILE A 301 -39.34 4.91 52.16
CA ILE A 301 -39.50 3.61 52.82
C ILE A 301 -39.32 3.74 54.34
N LYS A 302 -38.19 4.27 54.79
CA LYS A 302 -37.84 4.22 56.22
C LYS A 302 -38.64 5.19 57.10
N GLN A 303 -39.06 6.33 56.57
CA GLN A 303 -39.76 7.35 57.35
C GLN A 303 -41.24 7.42 56.99
N TYR A 304 -41.58 7.62 55.72
CA TYR A 304 -42.99 7.80 55.31
C TYR A 304 -43.80 6.50 55.37
N ASN A 305 -43.37 5.40 54.74
CA ASN A 305 -44.12 4.15 54.75
C ASN A 305 -44.22 3.58 56.16
N ARG A 306 -43.13 3.64 56.93
CA ARG A 306 -43.12 3.15 58.31
C ARG A 306 -44.01 3.99 59.23
N ASP A 307 -43.81 5.31 59.25
CA ASP A 307 -44.38 6.15 60.30
C ASP A 307 -45.66 6.87 59.88
N VAL A 308 -45.88 7.14 58.59
CA VAL A 308 -47.12 7.76 58.09
C VAL A 308 -48.10 6.67 57.70
N ILE A 309 -47.75 5.83 56.72
CA ILE A 309 -48.63 4.75 56.26
C ILE A 309 -48.92 3.75 57.38
N GLY A 310 -47.91 3.39 58.17
CA GLY A 310 -48.11 2.52 59.34
C GLY A 310 -49.13 3.07 60.33
N GLN A 311 -49.10 4.38 60.63
CA GLN A 311 -50.10 4.99 61.52
C GLN A 311 -51.49 5.06 60.88
N LEU A 312 -51.57 5.26 59.56
CA LEU A 312 -52.85 5.18 58.84
C LEU A 312 -53.43 3.77 58.91
N GLN A 313 -52.61 2.73 58.75
CA GLN A 313 -53.04 1.33 58.91
C GLN A 313 -53.56 1.05 60.32
N GLU A 314 -52.89 1.53 61.37
CA GLU A 314 -53.40 1.40 62.74
C GLU A 314 -54.68 2.21 62.96
N TYR A 315 -54.81 3.38 62.32
CA TYR A 315 -56.03 4.17 62.37
C TYR A 315 -57.22 3.43 61.75
N TYR A 316 -57.03 2.66 60.67
CA TYR A 316 -58.07 1.80 60.11
C TYR A 316 -58.50 0.69 61.08
N ARG A 317 -57.59 0.16 61.90
CA ARG A 317 -57.91 -0.84 62.93
C ARG A 317 -58.58 -0.23 64.17
N GLN A 318 -58.24 1.01 64.50
CA GLN A 318 -58.82 1.75 65.62
C GLN A 318 -59.33 3.13 65.16
N PRO A 319 -60.47 3.15 64.45
CA PRO A 319 -61.06 4.41 64.00
C PRO A 319 -61.33 5.32 65.19
N ASN A 320 -61.15 6.64 65.01
CA ASN A 320 -61.35 7.69 66.03
C ASN A 320 -60.28 7.79 67.14
N SER A 321 -59.20 7.02 67.09
CA SER A 321 -58.09 7.20 68.03
C SER A 321 -57.36 8.53 67.81
N ASN A 322 -57.61 9.50 68.69
CA ASN A 322 -56.94 10.82 68.67
C ASN A 322 -55.42 10.72 68.81
N LYS A 323 -54.93 9.72 69.56
CA LYS A 323 -53.49 9.47 69.71
C LYS A 323 -52.86 9.09 68.37
N ILE A 324 -53.45 8.13 67.65
CA ILE A 324 -52.95 7.68 66.34
C ILE A 324 -52.98 8.83 65.33
N ARG A 325 -54.08 9.60 65.29
CA ARG A 325 -54.16 10.81 64.45
C ARG A 325 -53.02 11.79 64.74
N LYS A 326 -52.74 12.08 66.01
CA LYS A 326 -51.67 13.00 66.42
C LYS A 326 -50.28 12.49 66.01
N GLU A 327 -50.01 11.19 66.19
CA GLU A 327 -48.75 10.58 65.78
C GLU A 327 -48.58 10.57 64.24
N ALA A 328 -49.64 10.25 63.50
CA ALA A 328 -49.63 10.30 62.03
C ALA A 328 -49.32 11.71 61.52
N LYS A 329 -49.94 12.75 62.10
CA LYS A 329 -49.64 14.16 61.78
C LYS A 329 -48.19 14.53 62.07
N LYS A 330 -47.68 14.13 63.24
CA LYS A 330 -46.28 14.37 63.62
C LYS A 330 -45.31 13.67 62.66
N ALA A 331 -45.63 12.44 62.26
CA ALA A 331 -44.87 11.69 61.26
C ALA A 331 -44.89 12.39 59.89
N ALA A 332 -46.07 12.83 59.43
CA ALA A 332 -46.23 13.56 58.17
C ALA A 332 -45.43 14.86 58.16
N ALA A 333 -45.48 15.65 59.24
CA ALA A 333 -44.70 16.89 59.38
C ALA A 333 -43.18 16.64 59.35
N ARG A 334 -42.69 15.56 59.96
CA ARG A 334 -41.27 15.17 59.88
C ARG A 334 -40.86 14.77 58.47
N THR A 335 -41.65 13.94 57.80
CA THR A 335 -41.43 13.55 56.40
C THR A 335 -41.43 14.77 55.48
N LEU A 336 -42.41 15.67 55.64
CA LEU A 336 -42.51 16.92 54.89
C LEU A 336 -41.24 17.75 55.01
N SER A 337 -40.70 17.91 56.22
CA SER A 337 -39.46 18.64 56.46
C SER A 337 -38.26 18.02 55.70
N LEU A 338 -38.13 16.69 55.73
CA LEU A 338 -37.06 15.99 55.00
C LEU A 338 -37.22 16.15 53.47
N LEU A 339 -38.45 16.05 52.96
CA LEU A 339 -38.75 16.24 51.54
C LEU A 339 -38.51 17.68 51.07
N ASN A 340 -38.87 18.68 51.88
CA ASN A 340 -38.59 20.09 51.62
C ASN A 340 -37.08 20.38 51.46
N GLN A 341 -36.23 19.60 52.14
CA GLN A 341 -34.77 19.73 52.02
C GLN A 341 -34.20 18.95 50.83
N ALA A 342 -34.77 17.78 50.53
CA ALA A 342 -34.22 16.85 49.54
C ALA A 342 -34.64 17.20 48.10
N ILE A 343 -35.90 17.58 47.88
CA ILE A 343 -36.46 17.84 46.54
C ILE A 343 -35.74 18.97 45.82
N PRO A 344 -35.48 20.16 46.42
CA PRO A 344 -34.79 21.24 45.71
C PRO A 344 -33.37 20.84 45.26
N LYS A 345 -32.68 20.00 46.03
CA LYS A 345 -31.36 19.49 45.67
C LYS A 345 -31.43 18.53 44.48
N LEU A 346 -32.45 17.66 44.46
CA LEU A 346 -32.68 16.75 43.33
C LEU A 346 -33.06 17.54 42.06
N GLU A 347 -33.94 18.54 42.18
CA GLU A 347 -34.32 19.42 41.06
C GLU A 347 -33.10 20.14 40.47
N GLU A 348 -32.23 20.69 41.31
CA GLU A 348 -31.03 21.37 40.86
C GLU A 348 -30.06 20.41 40.16
N GLN A 349 -29.83 19.22 40.73
CA GLN A 349 -29.00 18.20 40.09
C GLN A 349 -29.58 17.77 38.73
N ASN A 350 -30.89 17.54 38.65
CA ASN A 350 -31.57 17.19 37.39
C ASN A 350 -31.41 18.31 36.35
N ARG A 351 -31.54 19.58 36.76
CA ARG A 351 -31.36 20.74 35.87
C ARG A 351 -29.94 20.82 35.31
N LEU A 352 -28.93 20.61 36.15
CA LEU A 352 -27.52 20.61 35.74
C LEU A 352 -27.22 19.46 34.78
N PHE A 353 -27.67 18.25 35.13
CA PHE A 353 -27.52 17.07 34.29
C PHE A 353 -28.15 17.25 32.90
N LYS A 354 -29.38 17.76 32.83
CA LYS A 354 -30.05 18.06 31.55
C LYS A 354 -29.25 19.03 30.68
N ARG A 355 -28.68 20.08 31.28
CA ARG A 355 -27.85 21.04 30.55
C ARG A 355 -26.57 20.41 30.02
N GLN A 356 -25.96 19.51 30.77
CA GLN A 356 -24.77 18.77 30.30
C GLN A 356 -25.15 17.85 29.13
N MET A 357 -26.22 17.06 29.25
CA MET A 357 -26.67 16.19 28.14
C MET A 357 -26.93 16.98 26.86
N ILE A 358 -27.61 18.13 26.93
CA ILE A 358 -27.89 18.98 25.76
C ILE A 358 -26.61 19.53 25.13
N LYS A 359 -25.58 19.85 25.93
CA LYS A 359 -24.31 20.36 25.41
C LYS A 359 -23.44 19.30 24.77
N SER A 360 -23.71 18.03 25.06
CA SER A 360 -22.95 16.89 24.56
C SER A 360 -23.61 16.20 23.35
N ILE A 361 -24.77 16.71 22.94
CA ILE A 361 -25.41 16.48 21.64
C ILE A 361 -24.98 17.64 20.72
#